data_AF-A0A3S5BIQ9-F1
#
_entry.id   AF-A0A3S5BIQ9-F1
#
_cell.length_a   1.000
_cell.length_b   1.000
_cell.length_c   1.000
_cell.angle_alpha   90.00
_cell.angle_beta   90.00
_cell.angle_gamma   90.00
#
_symmetry.space_group_name_H-M   'P 1'
#
loop_
_entity.id
_entity.type
_entity.pdbx_description
1 polymer ?
#
loop_
_entity_poly.entity_id
_entity_poly.type
_entity_poly.pdbx_seq_one_letter_code
_entity_poly.pdbx_strand_id
1 'polypeptide(L)'
;MKHYISAVLLFVSITLYGCVNMSVPITLAENKTSFSYIPFDPLPVQVAYQDHCSSDSYPAFLGDSVKAKIQDLKISFPDQTVRLAVGEFTSSGGLSFGSTTIGYEGNTYQVVIDYMNTDTVEGSFLARREIVGQVARKGRFGLFDYKWEEDRKGEIVPLLEPLPPGYVSNYKILPNPESEIFSSYFNEANTKAVTELRSKADFEPISLPVYVGVGLRLTATVTVTNGEVDLSGLPEIAAEARAGNISGTLVVQTLGATGPLVSSNLPLPSELDRTTIQNAILAIGSIKALLMDESMVITPRVIGIYNPIGGGQSFNNGVITALATKPIVWKRPCVLKADIEAES
;
A
#
# COMPACT_ATOMS: atom_id res chain seq x y z
N MET A 1 -7.58 50.43 -50.30
CA MET A 1 -8.54 49.35 -49.95
C MET A 1 -7.93 47.93 -49.93
N LYS A 2 -6.59 47.76 -49.86
CA LYS A 2 -5.92 46.44 -49.81
C LYS A 2 -5.11 46.17 -48.53
N HIS A 3 -4.95 47.16 -47.63
CA HIS A 3 -4.15 47.01 -46.41
C HIS A 3 -4.95 46.72 -45.13
N TYR A 4 -6.28 46.81 -45.18
CA TYR A 4 -7.14 46.52 -44.01
C TYR A 4 -7.48 45.03 -43.86
N ILE A 5 -7.31 44.21 -44.90
CA ILE A 5 -7.69 42.79 -44.88
C ILE A 5 -6.59 41.92 -44.23
N SER A 6 -5.30 42.28 -44.35
CA SER A 6 -4.21 41.56 -43.67
C SER A 6 -4.17 41.76 -42.15
N ALA A 7 -4.63 42.91 -41.64
CA ALA A 7 -4.61 43.18 -40.20
C ALA A 7 -5.70 42.39 -39.45
N VAL A 8 -6.84 42.11 -40.09
CA VAL A 8 -7.94 41.36 -39.48
C VAL A 8 -7.62 39.86 -39.41
N LEU A 9 -6.90 39.32 -40.40
CA LEU A 9 -6.50 37.90 -40.41
C LEU A 9 -5.39 37.57 -39.39
N LEU A 10 -4.57 38.54 -38.99
CA LEU A 10 -3.55 38.34 -37.96
C LEU A 10 -4.11 38.46 -36.53
N PHE A 11 -5.27 39.08 -36.34
CA PHE A 11 -5.91 39.24 -35.03
C PHE A 11 -6.81 38.04 -34.68
N VAL A 12 -7.35 37.33 -35.68
CA VAL A 12 -8.20 36.14 -35.50
C VAL A 12 -7.39 34.87 -35.18
N SER A 13 -6.10 34.82 -35.52
CA SER A 13 -5.23 33.66 -35.21
C SER A 13 -4.69 33.64 -33.78
N ILE A 14 -4.83 34.72 -33.01
CA ILE A 14 -4.33 34.82 -31.62
C ILE A 14 -5.40 34.36 -30.60
N THR A 15 -6.68 34.24 -31.00
CA THR A 15 -7.78 33.90 -30.08
C THR A 15 -8.08 32.40 -29.94
N LEU A 16 -7.26 31.51 -30.51
CA LEU A 16 -7.49 30.04 -30.46
C LEU A 16 -6.54 29.26 -29.53
N TYR A 17 -5.63 29.93 -28.81
CA TYR A 17 -4.83 29.28 -27.78
C TYR A 17 -5.48 29.44 -26.41
N GLY A 18 -6.40 28.54 -26.11
CA GLY A 18 -7.13 28.51 -24.84
C GLY A 18 -7.51 27.11 -24.39
N CYS A 19 -6.67 26.10 -24.63
CA CYS A 19 -6.72 24.90 -23.79
C CYS A 19 -6.12 25.28 -22.43
N VAL A 20 -6.97 25.84 -21.57
CA VAL A 20 -6.67 25.93 -20.15
C VAL A 20 -6.47 24.49 -19.70
N ASN A 21 -5.25 24.14 -19.30
CA ASN A 21 -4.99 22.92 -18.55
C ASN A 21 -5.88 23.00 -17.30
N MET A 22 -7.07 22.41 -17.39
CA MET A 22 -7.91 22.11 -16.25
C MET A 22 -7.15 21.05 -15.47
N SER A 23 -6.17 21.49 -14.66
CA SER A 23 -5.62 20.66 -13.61
C SER A 23 -6.79 20.30 -12.72
N VAL A 24 -7.15 19.02 -12.71
CA VAL A 24 -8.17 18.48 -11.82
C VAL A 24 -7.85 18.98 -10.41
N PRO A 25 -8.83 19.51 -9.67
CA PRO A 25 -8.58 20.02 -8.33
C PRO A 25 -7.99 18.91 -7.48
N ILE A 26 -6.75 19.14 -7.03
CA ILE A 26 -5.99 18.21 -6.20
C ILE A 26 -6.78 18.02 -4.89
N THR A 27 -7.26 16.81 -4.65
CA THR A 27 -7.98 16.46 -3.43
C THR A 27 -7.08 16.65 -2.20
N LEU A 28 -7.67 16.80 -1.02
CA LEU A 28 -6.90 16.89 0.23
C LEU A 28 -5.99 15.66 0.41
N ALA A 29 -6.46 14.48 -0.01
CA ALA A 29 -5.66 13.25 -0.05
C ALA A 29 -4.50 13.36 -1.06
N GLU A 30 -4.73 13.86 -2.28
CA GLU A 30 -3.66 14.08 -3.27
C GLU A 30 -2.61 15.10 -2.82
N ASN A 31 -3.04 16.13 -2.08
CA ASN A 31 -2.16 17.19 -1.58
C ASN A 31 -1.35 16.77 -0.33
N LYS A 32 -1.88 15.82 0.46
CA LYS A 32 -1.28 15.38 1.73
C LYS A 32 -0.65 14.01 1.67
N THR A 33 -1.05 13.19 0.70
CA THR A 33 -0.58 11.82 0.55
C THR A 33 -0.12 11.57 -0.86
N SER A 34 1.14 11.20 -0.92
CA SER A 34 1.88 10.71 -2.08
C SER A 34 1.34 9.38 -2.66
N PHE A 35 0.07 9.02 -2.46
CA PHE A 35 -0.53 7.74 -2.90
C PHE A 35 0.34 6.51 -2.60
N SER A 36 0.93 6.45 -1.41
CA SER A 36 1.92 5.41 -1.15
C SER A 36 1.23 4.12 -0.72
N TYR A 37 1.24 3.13 -1.62
CA TYR A 37 1.23 1.74 -1.22
C TYR A 37 2.37 1.52 -0.21
N ILE A 38 2.05 1.01 0.97
CA ILE A 38 3.03 0.69 2.02
C ILE A 38 3.14 -0.83 2.12
N PRO A 39 4.18 -1.43 1.53
CA PRO A 39 4.47 -2.83 1.74
C PRO A 39 5.05 -3.03 3.15
N PHE A 40 4.72 -4.16 3.76
CA PHE A 40 5.34 -4.63 5.00
C PHE A 40 5.35 -6.15 5.03
N ASP A 41 6.07 -6.73 5.98
CA ASP A 41 6.19 -8.18 6.10
C ASP A 41 4.82 -8.86 6.22
N PRO A 42 4.57 -9.91 5.44
CA PRO A 42 3.24 -10.46 5.29
C PRO A 42 2.64 -10.92 6.63
N LEU A 43 1.52 -10.31 7.03
CA LEU A 43 0.80 -10.63 8.25
C LEU A 43 -0.26 -11.72 7.99
N PRO A 44 -0.59 -12.55 9.00
CA PRO A 44 -1.69 -13.50 8.87
C PRO A 44 -3.03 -12.80 8.61
N VAL A 45 -3.90 -13.49 7.88
CA VAL A 45 -5.30 -13.11 7.67
C VAL A 45 -6.18 -14.27 8.11
N GLN A 46 -7.36 -13.97 8.61
CA GLN A 46 -8.37 -14.99 8.88
C GLN A 46 -9.26 -15.16 7.68
N VAL A 47 -9.35 -16.38 7.18
CA VAL A 47 -10.24 -16.69 6.05
C VAL A 47 -11.61 -17.07 6.60
N ALA A 48 -12.60 -16.22 6.35
CA ALA A 48 -14.00 -16.52 6.60
C ALA A 48 -14.73 -16.82 5.29
N TYR A 49 -15.90 -17.42 5.38
CA TYR A 49 -16.78 -17.61 4.23
C TYR A 49 -17.79 -16.47 4.17
N GLN A 50 -18.19 -16.09 2.96
CA GLN A 50 -19.30 -15.15 2.80
C GLN A 50 -20.58 -15.78 3.38
N ASP A 51 -21.43 -14.97 4.01
CA ASP A 51 -22.56 -15.43 4.83
C ASP A 51 -23.58 -16.30 4.04
N HIS A 52 -23.59 -16.18 2.70
CA HIS A 52 -24.44 -16.92 1.78
C HIS A 52 -23.80 -18.17 1.16
N CYS A 53 -22.65 -18.62 1.66
CA CYS A 53 -21.97 -19.81 1.16
C CYS A 53 -22.52 -21.13 1.72
N SER A 54 -23.48 -21.08 2.65
CA SER A 54 -24.22 -22.27 3.10
C SER A 54 -25.38 -22.55 2.13
N SER A 55 -25.62 -23.83 1.85
CA SER A 55 -26.66 -24.31 0.91
C SER A 55 -28.07 -23.79 1.17
N ASP A 56 -28.34 -23.26 2.37
CA ASP A 56 -29.69 -23.02 2.87
C ASP A 56 -30.13 -21.54 2.75
N SER A 57 -29.27 -20.67 2.21
CA SER A 57 -29.45 -19.20 2.29
C SER A 57 -29.64 -18.48 0.95
N TYR A 58 -29.81 -19.21 -0.15
CA TYR A 58 -30.17 -18.60 -1.44
C TYR A 58 -31.69 -18.44 -1.60
N PRO A 59 -32.16 -17.33 -2.20
CA PRO A 59 -33.59 -17.10 -2.43
C PRO A 59 -34.18 -18.22 -3.32
N ALA A 60 -35.33 -18.75 -2.89
CA ALA A 60 -36.05 -19.86 -3.52
C ALA A 60 -36.36 -19.69 -5.03
N PHE A 61 -36.16 -18.49 -5.59
CA PHE A 61 -36.34 -18.20 -7.02
C PHE A 61 -35.28 -18.84 -7.93
N LEU A 62 -34.12 -19.26 -7.42
CA LEU A 62 -33.08 -19.93 -8.22
C LEU A 62 -33.29 -21.45 -8.38
N GLY A 63 -34.33 -22.01 -7.73
CA GLY A 63 -34.64 -23.44 -7.74
C GLY A 63 -33.67 -24.28 -6.90
N ASP A 64 -34.11 -25.48 -6.50
CA ASP A 64 -33.35 -26.42 -5.67
C ASP A 64 -32.05 -26.94 -6.33
N SER A 65 -31.85 -26.64 -7.61
CA SER A 65 -30.73 -27.11 -8.44
C SER A 65 -29.48 -26.21 -8.41
N VAL A 66 -29.51 -25.07 -7.72
CA VAL A 66 -28.36 -24.15 -7.65
C VAL A 66 -27.75 -24.19 -6.25
N LYS A 67 -26.55 -24.78 -6.15
CA LYS A 67 -25.79 -24.85 -4.89
C LYS A 67 -24.65 -23.85 -4.91
N ALA A 68 -24.55 -23.07 -3.84
CA ALA A 68 -23.38 -22.24 -3.58
C ALA A 68 -22.20 -23.14 -3.23
N LYS A 69 -21.10 -23.00 -3.96
CA LYS A 69 -19.83 -23.67 -3.67
C LYS A 69 -18.79 -22.63 -3.33
N ILE A 70 -18.03 -22.85 -2.25
CA ILE A 70 -16.86 -22.04 -1.92
C ILE A 70 -15.89 -22.09 -3.10
N GLN A 71 -15.56 -20.92 -3.64
CA GLN A 71 -14.69 -20.79 -4.81
C GLN A 71 -13.27 -21.26 -4.47
N ASP A 72 -12.54 -21.96 -5.34
CA ASP A 72 -11.14 -22.35 -5.06
C ASP A 72 -10.28 -21.12 -4.70
N LEU A 73 -9.41 -21.26 -3.70
CA LEU A 73 -8.60 -20.17 -3.16
C LEU A 73 -7.72 -19.53 -4.23
N LYS A 74 -7.20 -20.34 -5.16
CA LYS A 74 -6.32 -19.89 -6.26
C LYS A 74 -7.00 -18.91 -7.21
N ILE A 75 -8.33 -18.99 -7.33
CA ILE A 75 -9.16 -18.11 -8.16
C ILE A 75 -10.04 -17.18 -7.33
N SER A 76 -9.88 -17.16 -6.00
CA SER A 76 -10.70 -16.35 -5.09
C SER A 76 -10.27 -14.89 -5.03
N PHE A 77 -9.10 -14.56 -5.56
CA PHE A 77 -8.61 -13.17 -5.64
C PHE A 77 -9.08 -12.55 -6.96
N PRO A 78 -9.86 -11.45 -6.92
CA PRO A 78 -10.41 -10.84 -8.12
C PRO A 78 -9.36 -10.09 -8.96
N ASP A 79 -8.33 -9.55 -8.31
CA ASP A 79 -7.38 -8.65 -8.98
C ASP A 79 -6.01 -9.31 -9.17
N GLN A 80 -5.37 -9.01 -10.31
CA GLN A 80 -3.93 -9.17 -10.48
C GLN A 80 -3.29 -7.80 -10.52
N THR A 81 -2.37 -7.51 -9.60
CA THR A 81 -1.76 -6.19 -9.51
C THR A 81 -0.23 -6.26 -9.47
N VAL A 82 0.39 -5.21 -10.00
CA VAL A 82 1.81 -4.91 -9.81
C VAL A 82 1.88 -3.60 -9.04
N ARG A 83 2.51 -3.60 -7.87
CA ARG A 83 2.65 -2.41 -7.02
C ARG A 83 4.11 -2.10 -6.78
N LEU A 84 4.44 -0.82 -6.88
CA LEU A 84 5.77 -0.28 -6.58
C LEU A 84 5.68 0.59 -5.34
N ALA A 85 6.67 0.46 -4.45
CA ALA A 85 6.91 1.40 -3.38
C ALA A 85 8.40 1.70 -3.28
N VAL A 86 8.75 2.98 -3.15
CA VAL A 86 10.12 3.44 -2.93
C VAL A 86 10.19 4.08 -1.55
N GLY A 87 11.06 3.54 -0.71
CA GLY A 87 11.35 4.06 0.61
C GLY A 87 12.79 4.54 0.70
N GLU A 88 13.01 5.71 1.30
CA GLU A 88 14.35 6.23 1.57
C GLU A 88 14.76 5.87 3.00
N PHE A 89 16.00 5.41 3.18
CA PHE A 89 16.58 5.22 4.51
C PHE A 89 16.99 6.58 5.08
N THR A 90 16.39 6.90 6.22
CA THR A 90 16.74 8.09 7.00
C THR A 90 18.07 7.91 7.73
N SER A 91 18.68 9.01 8.16
CA SER A 91 19.94 8.99 8.93
C SER A 91 19.84 8.23 10.27
N SER A 92 18.62 7.97 10.77
CA SER A 92 18.37 7.16 11.97
C SER A 92 18.20 5.67 11.67
N GLY A 93 18.32 5.24 10.40
CA GLY A 93 18.10 3.87 9.94
C GLY A 93 16.63 3.50 9.74
N GLY A 94 15.68 4.44 9.95
CA GLY A 94 14.27 4.22 9.64
C GLY A 94 13.98 4.33 8.15
N LEU A 95 12.97 3.63 7.64
CA LEU A 95 12.55 3.64 6.24
C LEU A 95 11.31 4.53 6.02
N SER A 96 11.40 5.52 5.13
CA SER A 96 10.30 6.44 4.81
C SER A 96 9.83 6.26 3.37
N PHE A 97 8.64 5.69 3.18
CA PHE A 97 8.01 5.57 1.86
C PHE A 97 7.44 6.92 1.41
N GLY A 98 7.75 7.32 0.18
CA GLY A 98 7.28 8.57 -0.43
C GLY A 98 6.87 8.37 -1.90
N SER A 99 6.37 9.43 -2.53
CA SER A 99 6.04 9.42 -3.98
C SER A 99 7.25 9.61 -4.88
N THR A 100 8.43 9.89 -4.33
CA THR A 100 9.61 10.12 -5.17
C THR A 100 10.13 8.79 -5.70
N THR A 101 10.16 8.68 -7.01
CA THR A 101 10.89 7.62 -7.72
C THR A 101 12.30 8.09 -8.11
N ILE A 102 12.70 9.32 -7.75
CA ILE A 102 14.04 9.83 -8.02
C ILE A 102 14.90 9.61 -6.78
N GLY A 103 16.03 8.93 -6.99
CA GLY A 103 17.08 8.75 -6.00
C GLY A 103 18.21 9.75 -6.18
N TYR A 104 18.78 10.22 -5.08
CA TYR A 104 19.88 11.20 -5.07
C TYR A 104 21.17 10.57 -4.57
N GLU A 105 22.30 11.02 -5.14
CA GLU A 105 23.65 10.60 -4.78
C GLU A 105 23.90 10.59 -3.26
N GLY A 106 24.49 9.51 -2.77
CA GLY A 106 24.82 9.32 -1.36
C GLY A 106 23.67 8.76 -0.51
N ASN A 107 22.44 8.73 -1.03
CA ASN A 107 21.29 8.19 -0.31
C ASN A 107 21.07 6.69 -0.62
N THR A 108 20.44 6.01 0.34
CA THR A 108 20.05 4.61 0.21
C THR A 108 18.53 4.49 0.18
N TYR A 109 18.03 3.64 -0.70
CA TYR A 109 16.62 3.40 -0.95
C TYR A 109 16.30 1.91 -0.86
N GLN A 110 15.07 1.60 -0.47
CA GLN A 110 14.45 0.30 -0.62
C GLN A 110 13.34 0.43 -1.67
N VAL A 111 13.50 -0.28 -2.78
CA VAL A 111 12.49 -0.40 -3.82
C VAL A 111 11.81 -1.74 -3.67
N VAL A 112 10.50 -1.73 -3.48
CA VAL A 112 9.68 -2.94 -3.35
C VAL A 112 8.73 -3.02 -4.53
N ILE A 113 8.76 -4.14 -5.24
CA ILE A 113 7.88 -4.42 -6.36
C ILE A 113 7.16 -5.73 -6.09
N ASP A 114 5.84 -5.64 -5.98
CA ASP A 114 5.01 -6.78 -5.67
C ASP A 114 4.14 -7.17 -6.85
N TYR A 115 4.25 -8.44 -7.25
CA TYR A 115 3.42 -9.09 -8.25
C TYR A 115 2.46 -10.03 -7.53
N MET A 116 1.19 -9.68 -7.47
CA MET A 116 0.24 -10.30 -6.53
C MET A 116 -1.12 -10.55 -7.18
N ASN A 117 -1.74 -11.67 -6.79
CA ASN A 117 -3.18 -11.84 -6.87
C ASN A 117 -3.77 -11.34 -5.55
N THR A 118 -4.67 -10.36 -5.62
CA THR A 118 -5.17 -9.64 -4.46
C THR A 118 -6.68 -9.49 -4.43
N ASP A 119 -7.15 -9.28 -3.21
CA ASP A 119 -8.40 -8.63 -2.89
C ASP A 119 -8.10 -7.43 -1.96
N THR A 120 -9.02 -6.48 -1.89
CA THR A 120 -8.93 -5.31 -1.02
C THR A 120 -9.98 -5.39 0.06
N VAL A 121 -9.54 -5.45 1.32
CA VAL A 121 -10.42 -5.45 2.48
C VAL A 121 -10.39 -4.09 3.15
N GLU A 122 -11.55 -3.63 3.64
CA GLU A 122 -11.66 -2.41 4.42
C GLU A 122 -11.06 -2.62 5.83
N GLY A 123 -9.88 -2.07 6.11
CA GLY A 123 -9.31 -2.07 7.45
C GLY A 123 -9.87 -0.93 8.29
N SER A 124 -10.60 -1.25 9.36
CA SER A 124 -11.16 -0.25 10.27
C SER A 124 -10.34 -0.08 11.55
N PHE A 125 -9.89 1.14 11.82
CA PHE A 125 -9.02 1.45 12.95
C PHE A 125 -9.51 2.65 13.74
N LEU A 126 -9.07 2.77 14.98
CA LEU A 126 -9.19 3.97 15.80
C LEU A 126 -7.83 4.65 15.84
N ALA A 127 -7.76 5.91 15.45
CA ALA A 127 -6.51 6.66 15.37
C ALA A 127 -6.55 7.92 16.23
N ARG A 128 -5.46 8.16 16.94
CA ARG A 128 -5.21 9.38 17.70
C ARG A 128 -3.89 9.99 17.27
N ARG A 129 -3.88 11.29 17.06
CA ARG A 129 -2.66 12.05 16.76
C ARG A 129 -2.34 13.00 17.91
N GLU A 130 -1.08 13.00 18.31
CA GLU A 130 -0.58 13.76 19.47
C GLU A 130 0.70 14.49 19.08
N ILE A 131 0.85 15.74 19.51
CA ILE A 131 2.09 16.48 19.32
C ILE A 131 3.14 15.96 20.32
N VAL A 132 4.26 15.44 19.84
CA VAL A 132 5.32 14.88 20.71
C VAL A 132 6.54 15.81 20.87
N GLY A 133 6.62 16.85 20.04
CA GLY A 133 7.64 17.88 20.19
C GLY A 133 7.72 18.81 19.00
N GLN A 134 8.84 19.53 18.93
CA GLN A 134 9.13 20.48 17.88
C GLN A 134 10.59 20.34 17.42
N VAL A 135 10.82 20.32 16.12
CA VAL A 135 12.15 20.52 15.52
C VAL A 135 12.38 22.00 15.29
N ALA A 136 13.52 22.48 15.77
CA ALA A 136 13.94 23.85 15.57
C ALA A 136 14.08 24.12 14.06
N ARG A 137 13.51 25.23 13.60
CA ARG A 137 13.66 25.64 12.20
C ARG A 137 14.66 26.76 12.09
N LYS A 138 15.61 26.56 11.17
CA LYS A 138 16.44 27.65 10.66
C LYS A 138 15.53 28.65 9.94
N GLY A 139 15.65 29.92 10.31
CA GLY A 139 14.93 31.02 9.68
C GLY A 139 15.22 31.12 8.18
N ARG A 140 14.48 31.99 7.50
CA ARG A 140 14.57 32.23 6.04
C ARG A 140 16.01 32.46 5.53
N PHE A 141 16.93 32.88 6.38
CA PHE A 141 18.34 33.15 6.06
C PHE A 141 19.33 32.17 6.72
N GLY A 142 18.87 31.12 7.40
CA GLY A 142 19.75 30.16 8.06
C GLY A 142 20.42 30.65 9.35
N LEU A 143 20.17 31.90 9.76
CA LEU A 143 20.91 32.60 10.82
C LEU A 143 20.35 32.41 12.24
N PHE A 144 19.09 32.02 12.39
CA PHE A 144 18.43 31.89 13.68
C PHE A 144 17.56 30.64 13.71
N ASP A 145 17.63 29.89 14.80
CA ASP A 145 16.71 28.80 15.07
C ASP A 145 15.48 29.33 15.81
N TYR A 146 14.31 29.20 15.19
CA TYR A 146 13.04 29.55 15.82
C TYR A 146 12.45 28.32 16.51
N LYS A 147 12.19 28.44 17.82
CA LYS A 147 11.30 27.56 18.58
C LYS A 147 10.05 28.35 18.92
N TRP A 148 8.88 27.70 18.87
CA TRP A 148 7.64 28.36 19.27
C TRP A 148 7.64 28.47 20.80
N GLU A 149 7.15 29.58 21.35
CA GLU A 149 7.13 29.82 22.80
C GLU A 149 6.16 28.88 23.55
N GLU A 150 5.11 28.41 22.87
CA GLU A 150 4.12 27.49 23.45
C GLU A 150 4.47 26.02 23.14
N ASP A 151 4.82 25.28 24.20
CA ASP A 151 4.96 23.83 24.14
C ASP A 151 3.58 23.17 24.10
N ARG A 152 3.15 22.83 22.88
CA ARG A 152 1.91 22.06 22.61
C ARG A 152 2.10 20.55 22.78
N LYS A 153 3.21 20.10 23.37
CA LYS A 153 3.48 18.67 23.57
C LYS A 153 2.40 18.03 24.44
N GLY A 154 1.90 16.88 23.99
CA GLY A 154 0.81 16.15 24.61
C GLY A 154 -0.58 16.58 24.12
N GLU A 155 -0.67 17.66 23.33
CA GLU A 155 -1.94 18.08 22.75
C GLU A 155 -2.42 17.07 21.70
N ILE A 156 -3.69 16.68 21.83
CA ILE A 156 -4.38 15.85 20.87
C ILE A 156 -4.93 16.75 19.77
N VAL A 157 -4.62 16.40 18.54
CA VAL A 157 -4.98 17.19 17.36
C VAL A 157 -5.73 16.32 16.36
N PRO A 158 -6.67 16.88 15.58
CA PRO A 158 -7.36 16.13 14.54
C PRO A 158 -6.40 15.52 13.52
N LEU A 159 -6.74 14.34 13.00
CA LEU A 159 -5.85 13.58 12.11
C LEU A 159 -5.44 14.36 10.86
N LEU A 160 -6.38 15.10 10.27
CA LEU A 160 -6.19 15.83 9.01
C LEU A 160 -5.85 17.30 9.20
N GLU A 161 -5.82 17.81 10.44
CA GLU A 161 -5.49 19.21 10.69
C GLU A 161 -4.00 19.47 10.35
N PRO A 162 -3.69 20.49 9.52
CA PRO A 162 -2.31 20.83 9.23
C PRO A 162 -1.63 21.37 10.49
N LEU A 163 -0.52 20.75 10.88
CA LEU A 163 0.28 21.27 11.99
C LEU A 163 1.14 22.45 11.53
N PRO A 164 1.36 23.45 12.41
CA PRO A 164 2.32 24.50 12.12
C PRO A 164 3.70 23.91 11.81
N PRO A 165 4.49 24.53 10.91
CA PRO A 165 5.78 23.99 10.53
C PRO A 165 6.71 23.82 11.74
N GLY A 166 7.35 22.65 11.82
CA GLY A 166 8.30 22.31 12.87
C GLY A 166 7.71 21.45 14.00
N TYR A 167 6.38 21.36 14.16
CA TYR A 167 5.80 20.40 15.09
C TYR A 167 5.93 18.96 14.56
N VAL A 168 6.24 18.05 15.48
CA VAL A 168 6.33 16.61 15.23
C VAL A 168 5.15 15.95 15.93
N SER A 169 4.36 15.19 15.18
CA SER A 169 3.27 14.40 15.74
C SER A 169 3.59 12.91 15.75
N ASN A 170 3.06 12.21 16.75
CA ASN A 170 3.02 10.77 16.81
C ASN A 170 1.58 10.28 16.66
N TYR A 171 1.42 9.04 16.23
CA TYR A 171 0.12 8.41 16.00
C TYR A 171 -0.02 7.17 16.86
N LYS A 172 -1.18 7.01 17.49
CA LYS A 172 -1.58 5.79 18.18
C LYS A 172 -2.76 5.19 17.43
N ILE A 173 -2.57 3.98 16.91
CA ILE A 173 -3.56 3.26 16.12
C ILE A 173 -3.98 2.00 16.88
N LEU A 174 -5.29 1.75 16.95
CA LEU A 174 -5.89 0.59 17.58
C LEU A 174 -6.88 -0.08 16.62
N PRO A 175 -7.10 -1.40 16.69
CA PRO A 175 -8.18 -2.05 15.95
C PRO A 175 -9.55 -1.48 16.36
N ASN A 176 -10.45 -1.29 15.40
CA ASN A 176 -11.82 -0.87 15.71
C ASN A 176 -12.68 -2.09 16.12
N PRO A 177 -13.21 -2.14 17.36
CA PRO A 177 -13.97 -3.27 17.87
C PRO A 177 -15.35 -3.43 17.25
N GLU A 178 -15.91 -2.36 16.71
CA GLU A 178 -17.24 -2.35 16.10
C GLU A 178 -17.21 -2.85 14.66
N SER A 179 -16.02 -2.97 14.07
CA SER A 179 -15.90 -3.56 12.75
C SER A 179 -16.19 -5.06 12.85
N GLU A 180 -17.13 -5.55 12.02
CA GLU A 180 -17.40 -6.99 11.86
C GLU A 180 -16.14 -7.80 11.55
N ILE A 181 -15.14 -7.13 11.00
CA ILE A 181 -13.85 -7.68 10.58
C ILE A 181 -12.96 -8.00 11.80
N PHE A 182 -13.21 -7.40 12.96
CA PHE A 182 -12.52 -7.70 14.22
C PHE A 182 -13.46 -8.17 15.35
N SER A 183 -14.78 -8.11 15.14
CA SER A 183 -15.81 -8.26 16.19
C SER A 183 -15.85 -9.64 16.85
N SER A 184 -15.53 -10.71 16.11
CA SER A 184 -15.54 -12.09 16.63
C SER A 184 -14.51 -12.35 17.73
N TYR A 185 -13.60 -11.40 18.00
CA TYR A 185 -12.50 -11.53 18.98
C TYR A 185 -12.62 -10.58 20.18
N PHE A 186 -13.67 -9.79 20.30
CA PHE A 186 -13.87 -8.95 21.48
C PHE A 186 -14.78 -9.70 22.45
N ASN A 187 -14.22 -10.10 23.60
CA ASN A 187 -15.04 -10.45 24.76
C ASN A 187 -15.66 -9.18 25.35
N GLU A 188 -16.70 -9.32 26.18
CA GLU A 188 -17.43 -8.19 26.76
C GLU A 188 -16.51 -7.19 27.51
N ALA A 189 -15.43 -7.69 28.13
CA ALA A 189 -14.43 -6.87 28.81
C ALA A 189 -13.59 -6.01 27.84
N ASN A 190 -13.17 -6.58 26.70
CA ASN A 190 -12.44 -5.85 25.67
C ASN A 190 -13.35 -4.86 24.93
N THR A 191 -14.63 -5.20 24.74
CA THR A 191 -15.62 -4.26 24.20
C THR A 191 -15.76 -3.07 25.13
N LYS A 192 -15.93 -3.29 26.45
CA LYS A 192 -16.00 -2.20 27.44
C LYS A 192 -14.73 -1.33 27.44
N ALA A 193 -13.55 -1.94 27.44
CA ALA A 193 -12.28 -1.19 27.42
C ALA A 193 -12.14 -0.32 26.16
N VAL A 194 -12.58 -0.79 24.99
CA VAL A 194 -12.50 0.04 23.78
C VAL A 194 -13.65 1.05 23.69
N THR A 195 -14.85 0.72 24.16
CA THR A 195 -15.95 1.69 24.31
C THR A 195 -15.56 2.82 25.26
N GLU A 196 -14.82 2.53 26.33
CA GLU A 196 -14.21 3.53 27.23
C GLU A 196 -13.09 4.34 26.55
N LEU A 197 -12.32 3.74 25.64
CA LEU A 197 -11.34 4.48 24.83
C LEU A 197 -12.00 5.41 23.80
N ARG A 198 -13.19 5.06 23.31
CA ARG A 198 -14.03 5.90 22.44
C ARG A 198 -14.72 7.03 23.20
N SER A 199 -15.14 6.77 24.45
CA SER A 199 -15.79 7.78 25.28
C SER A 199 -14.83 8.87 25.75
N LYS A 200 -13.53 8.58 25.75
CA LYS A 200 -12.48 9.60 25.65
C LYS A 200 -12.52 10.13 24.21
N ALA A 201 -12.89 11.39 24.02
CA ALA A 201 -13.07 12.08 22.73
C ALA A 201 -11.77 12.21 21.88
N ASP A 202 -10.80 11.33 22.10
CA ASP A 202 -9.41 11.45 21.67
C ASP A 202 -9.08 10.56 20.45
N PHE A 203 -9.97 9.64 20.07
CA PHE A 203 -9.77 8.71 18.95
C PHE A 203 -10.80 8.91 17.85
N GLU A 204 -10.32 9.04 16.62
CA GLU A 204 -11.13 9.15 15.41
C GLU A 204 -11.18 7.79 14.68
N PRO A 205 -12.36 7.31 14.24
CA PRO A 205 -12.45 6.12 13.41
C PRO A 205 -11.90 6.44 12.01
N ILE A 206 -11.08 5.54 11.48
CA ILE A 206 -10.52 5.61 10.14
C ILE A 206 -10.70 4.29 9.40
N SER A 207 -10.74 4.38 8.08
CA SER A 207 -10.82 3.25 7.18
C SER A 207 -9.68 3.30 6.17
N LEU A 208 -8.93 2.21 6.04
CA LEU A 208 -7.79 2.08 5.16
C LEU A 208 -7.97 0.85 4.27
N PRO A 209 -7.70 0.94 2.96
CA PRO A 209 -7.63 -0.25 2.12
C PRO A 209 -6.45 -1.14 2.55
N VAL A 210 -6.76 -2.39 2.92
CA VAL A 210 -5.80 -3.42 3.31
C VAL A 210 -5.74 -4.45 2.19
N TYR A 211 -4.55 -4.65 1.62
CA TYR A 211 -4.36 -5.61 0.54
C TYR A 211 -4.12 -7.00 1.12
N VAL A 212 -4.99 -7.93 0.76
CA VAL A 212 -4.89 -9.36 1.10
C VAL A 212 -4.62 -10.13 -0.17
N GLY A 213 -3.57 -10.94 -0.18
CA GLY A 213 -3.20 -11.63 -1.40
C GLY A 213 -2.13 -12.67 -1.24
N VAL A 214 -1.74 -13.22 -2.38
CA VAL A 214 -0.60 -14.11 -2.56
C VAL A 214 0.18 -13.72 -3.81
N GLY A 215 1.48 -13.96 -3.82
CA GLY A 215 2.31 -13.56 -4.94
C GLY A 215 3.80 -13.56 -4.63
N LEU A 216 4.50 -12.60 -5.21
CA LEU A 216 5.93 -12.43 -5.14
C LEU A 216 6.28 -10.99 -4.81
N ARG A 217 7.27 -10.82 -3.95
CA ARG A 217 7.89 -9.54 -3.61
C ARG A 217 9.32 -9.54 -4.09
N LEU A 218 9.67 -8.51 -4.84
CA LEU A 218 11.05 -8.17 -5.14
C LEU A 218 11.42 -6.96 -4.30
N THR A 219 12.51 -7.07 -3.55
CA THR A 219 13.06 -5.98 -2.75
C THR A 219 14.48 -5.70 -3.23
N ALA A 220 14.68 -4.52 -3.81
CA ALA A 220 16.01 -4.01 -4.13
C ALA A 220 16.43 -3.01 -3.04
N THR A 221 17.59 -3.25 -2.43
CA THR A 221 18.24 -2.24 -1.57
C THR A 221 19.28 -1.56 -2.41
N VAL A 222 19.10 -0.26 -2.68
CA VAL A 222 19.84 0.51 -3.67
C VAL A 222 20.56 1.66 -2.98
N THR A 223 21.86 1.81 -3.22
CA THR A 223 22.63 3.00 -2.86
C THR A 223 22.99 3.73 -4.14
N VAL A 224 22.63 5.02 -4.21
CA VAL A 224 22.96 5.87 -5.37
C VAL A 224 24.38 6.35 -5.23
N THR A 225 25.23 5.93 -6.15
CA THR A 225 26.66 6.24 -6.12
C THR A 225 27.01 7.47 -6.92
N ASN A 226 26.22 7.81 -7.95
CA ASN A 226 26.48 8.97 -8.80
C ASN A 226 25.17 9.63 -9.27
N GLY A 227 25.07 10.95 -9.12
CA GLY A 227 24.03 11.77 -9.73
C GLY A 227 22.61 11.53 -9.21
N GLU A 228 21.62 11.78 -10.09
CA GLU A 228 20.21 11.48 -9.86
C GLU A 228 19.83 10.25 -10.68
N VAL A 229 19.08 9.34 -10.07
CA VAL A 229 18.72 8.06 -10.69
C VAL A 229 17.22 7.83 -10.65
N ASP A 230 16.69 7.18 -11.69
CA ASP A 230 15.29 6.79 -11.74
C ASP A 230 15.10 5.39 -11.14
N LEU A 231 14.26 5.32 -10.10
CA LEU A 231 13.88 4.12 -9.35
C LEU A 231 12.41 3.72 -9.62
N SER A 232 11.80 4.26 -10.68
CA SER A 232 10.39 4.03 -11.02
C SER A 232 10.06 2.61 -11.50
N GLY A 233 11.05 1.74 -11.65
CA GLY A 233 10.83 0.36 -12.06
C GLY A 233 12.11 -0.48 -12.20
N LEU A 234 11.93 -1.78 -12.42
CA LEU A 234 13.04 -2.70 -12.69
C LEU A 234 13.85 -2.33 -13.93
N PRO A 235 13.25 -1.92 -15.06
CA PRO A 235 14.02 -1.54 -16.25
C PRO A 235 14.97 -0.37 -15.98
N GLU A 236 14.49 0.65 -15.27
CA GLU A 236 15.23 1.86 -14.91
C GLU A 236 16.35 1.51 -13.94
N ILE A 237 16.05 0.78 -12.87
CA ILE A 237 17.05 0.26 -11.92
C ILE A 237 18.11 -0.57 -12.64
N ALA A 238 17.72 -1.39 -13.62
CA ALA A 238 18.68 -2.18 -14.40
C ALA A 238 19.55 -1.33 -15.32
N ALA A 239 19.04 -0.21 -15.83
CA ALA A 239 19.81 0.73 -16.64
C ALA A 239 20.84 1.46 -15.77
N GLU A 240 20.42 1.94 -14.60
CA GLU A 240 21.29 2.66 -13.66
C GLU A 240 22.37 1.76 -13.05
N ALA A 241 22.05 0.50 -12.75
CA ALA A 241 23.04 -0.48 -12.29
C ALA A 241 24.11 -0.75 -13.35
N ARG A 242 23.74 -0.78 -14.64
CA ARG A 242 24.71 -0.94 -15.76
C ARG A 242 25.57 0.30 -15.96
N ALA A 243 25.00 1.47 -15.72
CA ALA A 243 25.72 2.73 -15.81
C ALA A 243 26.71 2.93 -14.64
N GLY A 244 26.61 2.12 -13.58
CA GLY A 244 27.42 2.28 -12.37
C GLY A 244 26.96 3.45 -11.50
N ASN A 245 25.72 3.91 -11.69
CA ASN A 245 25.11 5.00 -10.92
C ASN A 245 24.48 4.51 -9.62
N ILE A 246 24.25 3.20 -9.50
CA ILE A 246 23.75 2.55 -8.30
C ILE A 246 24.51 1.26 -7.99
N SER A 247 24.53 0.91 -6.71
CA SER A 247 24.97 -0.39 -6.20
C SER A 247 23.96 -0.93 -5.19
N GLY A 248 23.93 -2.23 -4.94
CA GLY A 248 22.91 -2.77 -4.06
C GLY A 248 22.76 -4.27 -4.07
N THR A 249 21.65 -4.73 -3.51
CA THR A 249 21.26 -6.14 -3.49
C THR A 249 19.81 -6.29 -3.91
N LEU A 250 19.50 -7.46 -4.46
CA LEU A 250 18.15 -7.85 -4.87
C LEU A 250 17.72 -9.12 -4.14
N VAL A 251 16.51 -9.13 -3.61
CA VAL A 251 15.89 -10.29 -2.97
C VAL A 251 14.53 -10.54 -3.60
N VAL A 252 14.22 -11.80 -3.89
CA VAL A 252 12.88 -12.25 -4.29
C VAL A 252 12.32 -13.14 -3.19
N GLN A 253 11.09 -12.87 -2.77
CA GLN A 253 10.39 -13.57 -1.70
C GLN A 253 8.98 -13.95 -2.18
N THR A 254 8.47 -15.10 -1.74
CA THR A 254 7.06 -15.42 -1.93
C THR A 254 6.20 -14.85 -0.82
N LEU A 255 5.01 -14.37 -1.20
CA LEU A 255 3.99 -13.88 -0.31
C LEU A 255 2.87 -14.91 -0.28
N GLY A 256 2.77 -15.68 0.80
CA GLY A 256 1.64 -16.61 0.97
C GLY A 256 1.57 -17.77 -0.03
N ALA A 257 2.66 -18.07 -0.74
CA ALA A 257 2.74 -19.18 -1.68
C ALA A 257 3.98 -20.04 -1.38
N THR A 258 3.78 -21.34 -1.15
CA THR A 258 4.85 -22.28 -0.87
C THR A 258 4.65 -23.58 -1.65
N GLY A 259 5.74 -24.27 -1.97
CA GLY A 259 5.73 -25.54 -2.69
C GLY A 259 7.12 -25.95 -3.14
N PRO A 260 7.37 -27.24 -3.45
CA PRO A 260 8.68 -27.72 -3.89
C PRO A 260 9.20 -26.99 -5.14
N LEU A 261 8.30 -26.66 -6.07
CA LEU A 261 8.63 -25.95 -7.30
C LEU A 261 8.96 -24.47 -7.07
N VAL A 262 8.42 -23.84 -6.02
CA VAL A 262 8.80 -22.48 -5.66
C VAL A 262 10.21 -22.46 -5.11
N SER A 263 10.51 -23.35 -4.17
CA SER A 263 11.82 -23.40 -3.51
C SER A 263 12.98 -23.63 -4.48
N SER A 264 12.75 -24.36 -5.57
CA SER A 264 13.78 -24.60 -6.59
C SER A 264 13.93 -23.47 -7.61
N ASN A 265 12.95 -22.57 -7.73
CA ASN A 265 12.94 -21.48 -8.70
C ASN A 265 13.19 -20.10 -8.08
N LEU A 266 13.20 -19.98 -6.75
CA LEU A 266 13.53 -18.74 -6.08
C LEU A 266 15.03 -18.40 -6.25
N PRO A 267 15.37 -17.24 -6.82
CA PRO A 267 16.75 -16.83 -6.96
C PRO A 267 17.36 -16.53 -5.58
N LEU A 268 18.64 -16.86 -5.42
CA LEU A 268 19.39 -16.47 -4.23
C LEU A 268 19.60 -14.95 -4.21
N PRO A 269 19.58 -14.32 -3.02
CA PRO A 269 20.00 -12.93 -2.87
C PRO A 269 21.36 -12.70 -3.52
N SER A 270 21.45 -11.67 -4.35
CA SER A 270 22.66 -11.37 -5.12
C SER A 270 22.83 -9.87 -5.30
N GLU A 271 24.05 -9.48 -5.67
CA GLU A 271 24.37 -8.10 -6.01
C GLU A 271 23.48 -7.61 -7.16
N LEU A 272 23.10 -6.34 -7.07
CA LEU A 272 22.25 -5.70 -8.05
C LEU A 272 23.05 -5.47 -9.34
N ASP A 273 22.86 -6.35 -10.31
CA ASP A 273 23.40 -6.22 -11.65
C ASP A 273 22.35 -6.59 -12.72
N ARG A 274 22.74 -6.45 -14.00
CA ARG A 274 21.86 -6.78 -15.13
C ARG A 274 21.37 -8.23 -15.09
N THR A 275 22.25 -9.17 -14.77
CA THR A 275 22.01 -10.61 -14.77
C THR A 275 21.05 -10.97 -13.64
N THR A 276 21.29 -10.45 -12.44
CA THR A 276 20.45 -10.61 -11.25
C THR A 276 19.03 -10.11 -11.51
N ILE A 277 18.86 -8.94 -12.13
CA ILE A 277 17.53 -8.40 -12.46
C ILE A 277 16.84 -9.25 -13.52
N GLN A 278 17.55 -9.68 -14.57
CA GLN A 278 17.00 -10.57 -15.60
C GLN A 278 16.55 -11.91 -15.02
N ASN A 279 17.38 -12.52 -14.15
CA ASN A 279 17.06 -13.76 -13.46
C ASN A 279 15.84 -13.59 -12.54
N ALA A 280 15.73 -12.46 -11.84
CA ALA A 280 14.58 -12.17 -11.01
C ALA A 280 13.29 -12.02 -11.83
N ILE A 281 13.32 -11.33 -12.98
CA ILE A 281 12.15 -11.21 -13.87
C ILE A 281 11.72 -12.58 -14.40
N LEU A 282 12.68 -13.42 -14.82
CA LEU A 282 12.40 -14.77 -15.29
C LEU A 282 11.81 -15.66 -14.18
N ALA A 283 12.38 -15.60 -12.98
CA ALA A 283 11.87 -16.33 -11.81
C ALA A 283 10.46 -15.86 -11.41
N ILE A 284 10.18 -14.57 -11.51
CA ILE A 284 8.83 -14.04 -11.26
C ILE A 284 7.83 -14.60 -12.26
N GLY A 285 8.19 -14.61 -13.56
CA GLY A 285 7.34 -15.19 -14.61
C GLY A 285 7.08 -16.68 -14.40
N SER A 286 8.11 -17.45 -14.07
CA SER A 286 7.98 -18.90 -13.83
C SER A 286 7.16 -19.20 -12.58
N ILE A 287 7.44 -18.55 -11.44
CA ILE A 287 6.70 -18.79 -10.21
C ILE A 287 5.25 -18.31 -10.32
N LYS A 288 4.98 -17.19 -11.03
CA LYS A 288 3.61 -16.74 -11.29
C LYS A 288 2.80 -17.80 -12.03
N ALA A 289 3.38 -18.44 -13.05
CA ALA A 289 2.72 -19.54 -13.77
C ALA A 289 2.44 -20.74 -12.86
N LEU A 290 3.32 -20.99 -11.88
CA LEU A 290 3.18 -22.07 -10.91
C LEU A 290 2.10 -21.81 -9.87
N LEU A 291 1.67 -20.57 -9.58
CA LEU A 291 0.68 -20.28 -8.52
C LEU A 291 -0.64 -21.07 -8.65
N MET A 292 -0.98 -21.52 -9.86
CA MET A 292 -2.19 -22.31 -10.13
C MET A 292 -1.95 -23.82 -9.99
N ASP A 293 -0.70 -24.28 -10.00
CA ASP A 293 -0.31 -25.68 -9.96
C ASP A 293 -0.81 -26.40 -8.70
N GLU A 294 -1.25 -27.65 -8.84
CA GLU A 294 -1.83 -28.44 -7.74
C GLU A 294 -0.86 -28.69 -6.59
N SER A 295 0.45 -28.70 -6.84
CA SER A 295 1.48 -28.87 -5.81
C SER A 295 1.70 -27.63 -4.94
N MET A 296 1.08 -26.50 -5.29
CA MET A 296 1.21 -25.25 -4.56
C MET A 296 0.25 -25.15 -3.39
N VAL A 297 0.80 -24.77 -2.24
CA VAL A 297 0.05 -24.40 -1.06
C VAL A 297 -0.07 -22.88 -1.01
N ILE A 298 -1.31 -22.39 -1.06
CA ILE A 298 -1.65 -20.97 -1.03
C ILE A 298 -2.23 -20.64 0.35
N THR A 299 -1.64 -19.66 1.02
CA THR A 299 -2.05 -19.12 2.31
C THR A 299 -2.14 -17.60 2.19
N PRO A 300 -3.33 -17.01 2.13
CA PRO A 300 -3.49 -15.56 1.97
C PRO A 300 -2.78 -14.81 3.09
N ARG A 301 -2.23 -13.64 2.78
CA ARG A 301 -1.55 -12.78 3.74
C ARG A 301 -1.99 -11.33 3.53
N VAL A 302 -1.95 -10.53 4.60
CA VAL A 302 -1.95 -9.09 4.45
C VAL A 302 -0.57 -8.66 4.01
N ILE A 303 -0.46 -8.01 2.86
CA ILE A 303 0.83 -7.73 2.19
C ILE A 303 1.17 -6.24 2.16
N GLY A 304 0.19 -5.38 2.39
CA GLY A 304 0.39 -3.95 2.48
C GLY A 304 -0.91 -3.20 2.73
N ILE A 305 -0.78 -1.88 2.88
CA ILE A 305 -1.92 -0.96 3.02
C ILE A 305 -1.80 0.17 2.02
N TYR A 306 -2.94 0.81 1.75
CA TYR A 306 -2.97 2.13 1.16
C TYR A 306 -3.15 3.17 2.28
N ASN A 307 -2.22 4.12 2.41
CA ASN A 307 -2.27 5.16 3.46
C ASN A 307 -2.64 6.54 2.87
N PRO A 308 -3.93 6.95 2.92
CA PRO A 308 -4.40 8.28 2.52
C PRO A 308 -4.33 9.34 3.64
N ILE A 309 -3.81 9.01 4.83
CA ILE A 309 -3.71 9.94 5.97
C ILE A 309 -2.31 10.56 6.09
N GLY A 310 -1.28 9.80 5.70
CA GLY A 310 0.11 10.17 5.90
C GLY A 310 0.58 9.81 7.31
N GLY A 311 1.27 10.72 7.99
CA GLY A 311 1.75 10.49 9.37
C GLY A 311 3.03 9.64 9.50
N GLY A 312 3.65 9.31 8.36
CA GLY A 312 4.96 8.66 8.30
C GLY A 312 5.02 7.30 9.01
N GLN A 313 6.21 6.95 9.48
CA GLN A 313 6.46 5.67 10.14
C GLN A 313 5.61 5.44 11.39
N SER A 314 5.36 6.49 12.19
CA SER A 314 4.53 6.33 13.40
C SER A 314 3.14 5.82 13.10
N PHE A 315 2.51 6.34 12.04
CA PHE A 315 1.19 5.90 11.61
C PHE A 315 1.25 4.49 11.02
N ASN A 316 2.17 4.26 10.07
CA ASN A 316 2.31 2.97 9.40
C ASN A 316 2.59 1.83 10.39
N ASN A 317 3.52 2.03 11.33
CA ASN A 317 3.86 1.06 12.37
C ASN A 317 2.68 0.83 13.32
N GLY A 318 1.90 1.87 13.62
CA GLY A 318 0.65 1.73 14.37
C GLY A 318 -0.36 0.83 13.67
N VAL A 319 -0.59 1.02 12.37
CA VAL A 319 -1.49 0.17 11.57
C VAL A 319 -0.98 -1.27 11.49
N ILE A 320 0.32 -1.47 11.25
CA ILE A 320 0.96 -2.79 11.22
C ILE A 320 0.78 -3.49 12.57
N THR A 321 1.00 -2.77 13.68
CA THR A 321 0.82 -3.31 15.03
C THR A 321 -0.63 -3.70 15.30
N ALA A 322 -1.59 -2.87 14.86
CA ALA A 322 -3.01 -3.17 14.99
C ALA A 322 -3.40 -4.44 14.22
N LEU A 323 -2.94 -4.58 12.97
CA LEU A 323 -3.16 -5.75 12.12
C LEU A 323 -2.45 -7.01 12.65
N ALA A 324 -1.26 -6.88 13.24
CA ALA A 324 -0.54 -7.99 13.84
C ALA A 324 -1.21 -8.48 15.14
N THR A 325 -1.73 -7.53 15.93
CA THR A 325 -2.43 -7.83 17.20
C THR A 325 -3.78 -8.50 16.93
N LYS A 326 -4.51 -8.01 15.92
CA LYS A 326 -5.77 -8.59 15.48
C LYS A 326 -5.73 -8.78 13.96
N PRO A 327 -5.54 -10.02 13.48
CA PRO A 327 -5.61 -10.32 12.06
C PRO A 327 -6.97 -9.92 11.49
N ILE A 328 -6.95 -9.34 10.29
CA ILE A 328 -8.16 -8.95 9.57
C ILE A 328 -8.90 -10.21 9.07
N VAL A 329 -10.22 -10.15 8.99
CA VAL A 329 -11.04 -11.21 8.36
C VAL A 329 -11.21 -10.90 6.87
N TRP A 330 -10.81 -11.84 6.02
CA TRP A 330 -11.07 -11.82 4.59
C TRP A 330 -12.15 -12.84 4.25
N LYS A 331 -13.26 -12.37 3.66
CA LYS A 331 -14.39 -13.20 3.25
C LYS A 331 -14.11 -13.79 1.86
N ARG A 332 -13.88 -15.09 1.79
CA ARG A 332 -13.66 -15.80 0.53
C ARG A 332 -14.95 -15.84 -0.31
N PRO A 333 -14.90 -15.49 -1.60
CA PRO A 333 -16.06 -15.50 -2.47
C PRO A 333 -16.61 -16.91 -2.71
N CYS A 334 -17.89 -16.96 -3.10
CA CYS A 334 -18.58 -18.18 -3.47
C CYS A 334 -19.10 -18.11 -4.90
N VAL A 335 -19.07 -19.26 -5.57
CA VAL A 335 -19.57 -19.43 -6.93
C VAL A 335 -20.86 -20.21 -6.91
N LEU A 336 -21.83 -19.77 -7.71
CA LEU A 336 -23.05 -20.52 -7.96
C LEU A 336 -22.76 -21.61 -8.98
N LYS A 337 -23.07 -22.86 -8.65
CA LYS A 337 -23.01 -23.97 -9.59
C LYS A 337 -24.41 -24.54 -9.76
N ALA A 338 -24.89 -24.56 -11.00
CA ALA A 338 -26.07 -25.34 -11.34
C ALA A 338 -25.68 -26.82 -11.36
N ASP A 339 -26.43 -27.65 -10.65
CA ASP A 339 -26.40 -29.10 -10.80
C ASP A 339 -26.99 -29.42 -12.18
N ILE A 340 -26.18 -29.32 -13.22
CA ILE A 340 -26.49 -29.94 -14.50
C ILE A 340 -26.15 -31.42 -14.29
N GLU A 341 -27.16 -32.23 -13.99
CA GLU A 341 -27.06 -33.67 -14.13
C GLU A 341 -26.64 -33.95 -15.57
N ALA A 342 -25.36 -34.28 -15.76
CA ALA A 342 -24.91 -34.87 -17.00
C ALA A 342 -25.52 -36.28 -17.04
N GLU A 343 -26.70 -36.39 -17.64
CA GLU A 343 -27.22 -37.68 -18.11
C GLU A 343 -26.18 -38.26 -19.07
N SER A 344 -25.40 -39.24 -18.58
CA SER A 344 -24.49 -40.08 -19.35
C SER A 344 -25.20 -41.35 -19.80
#